data_AF-A0A550J5K0-F1
#
_entry.id   AF-A0A550J5K0-F1
#
_cell.length_a   1.000
_cell.length_b   1.000
_cell.length_c   1.000
_cell.angle_alpha   90.00
_cell.angle_beta   90.00
_cell.angle_gamma   90.00
#
_symmetry.space_group_name_H-M   'P 1'
#
loop_
_entity.id
_entity.type
_entity.pdbx_description
1 polymer ?
#
loop_
_entity_poly.entity_id
_entity_poly.type
_entity_poly.pdbx_seq_one_letter_code
_entity_poly.pdbx_strand_id
1 'polypeptide(L)'
;MQDKRPYKRKLLNLSVNRKIQFRMIFGISSILFVCLFISSAVYFQLANQEIESSFKMFHIKARNFLDLLLPVVGLSFVVSLGCGVLASLFFPKSYAGALYRIEADLKKVVDTADLTVRIKLREGDQATLLAAQTNALLEDFRGRIAHAQTELEKLEALCQPGTVIHQQDLKGVHQQLQTQIGNIKI
;
A
#
# COMPACT_ATOMS: atom_id res chain seq x y z
N MET A 1 26.16 -25.16 2.54
CA MET A 1 26.39 -24.48 1.25
C MET A 1 25.23 -23.51 1.02
N GLN A 2 25.48 -22.20 1.12
CA GLN A 2 24.46 -21.18 0.91
C GLN A 2 24.30 -20.91 -0.59
N ASP A 3 23.16 -21.32 -1.14
CA ASP A 3 22.75 -21.01 -2.50
C ASP A 3 22.47 -19.50 -2.62
N LYS A 4 23.47 -18.75 -3.07
CA LYS A 4 23.32 -17.33 -3.43
C LYS A 4 22.47 -17.23 -4.69
N ARG A 5 21.15 -17.24 -4.51
CA ARG A 5 20.21 -16.93 -5.60
C ARG A 5 20.59 -15.57 -6.20
N PRO A 6 20.86 -15.47 -7.51
CA PRO A 6 21.15 -14.20 -8.15
C PRO A 6 19.85 -13.41 -8.20
N TYR A 7 19.61 -12.58 -7.18
CA TYR A 7 18.47 -11.68 -7.11
C TYR A 7 18.67 -10.56 -8.14
N LYS A 8 18.41 -10.85 -9.42
CA LYS A 8 18.25 -9.83 -10.45
C LYS A 8 16.99 -9.04 -10.11
N ARG A 9 17.16 -7.94 -9.37
CA ARG A 9 16.13 -6.93 -9.15
C ARG A 9 15.65 -6.44 -10.52
N LYS A 10 14.52 -6.96 -11.01
CA LYS A 10 13.86 -6.40 -12.19
C LYS A 10 13.38 -4.99 -11.80
N LEU A 11 13.89 -3.98 -12.50
CA LEU A 11 13.54 -2.55 -12.30
C LEU A 11 12.03 -2.30 -12.40
N LEU A 12 11.34 -3.08 -13.25
CA LEU A 12 9.89 -3.05 -13.39
C LEU A 12 9.33 -4.44 -13.10
N ASN A 13 9.03 -4.70 -11.83
CA ASN A 13 8.33 -5.91 -11.42
C ASN A 13 6.82 -5.64 -11.33
N LEU A 14 6.12 -5.65 -12.47
CA LEU A 14 4.65 -5.53 -12.56
C LEU A 14 3.88 -6.75 -12.02
N SER A 15 4.55 -7.65 -11.30
CA SER A 15 3.92 -8.77 -10.60
C SER A 15 3.44 -8.42 -9.19
N VAL A 16 3.90 -7.30 -8.61
CA VAL A 16 3.43 -6.83 -7.30
C VAL A 16 2.06 -6.19 -7.46
N ASN A 17 1.02 -6.88 -6.97
CA ASN A 17 -0.37 -6.44 -6.84
C ASN A 17 -0.80 -5.34 -7.85
N ARG A 18 -1.12 -5.76 -9.08
CA ARG A 18 -1.46 -4.88 -10.21
C ARG A 18 -2.50 -3.81 -9.88
N LYS A 19 -3.44 -4.09 -8.96
CA LYS A 19 -4.47 -3.12 -8.54
C LYS A 19 -3.87 -1.91 -7.83
N ILE A 20 -2.90 -2.13 -6.94
CA ILE A 20 -2.23 -1.05 -6.20
C ILE A 20 -1.31 -0.26 -7.15
N GLN A 21 -0.52 -0.95 -7.98
CA GLN A 21 0.35 -0.31 -8.96
C GLN A 21 -0.43 0.55 -9.95
N PHE A 22 -1.51 0.02 -10.55
CA PHE A 22 -2.32 0.76 -11.50
C PHE A 22 -2.94 1.99 -10.86
N ARG A 23 -3.42 1.88 -9.62
CA ARG A 23 -3.99 3.01 -8.89
C ARG A 23 -2.94 4.08 -8.56
N MET A 24 -1.72 3.68 -8.22
CA MET A 24 -0.61 4.63 -8.02
C MET A 24 -0.21 5.33 -9.31
N ILE A 25 -0.04 4.57 -10.40
CA ILE A 25 0.31 5.09 -11.72
C ILE A 25 -0.77 6.07 -12.20
N PHE A 26 -2.05 5.69 -12.08
CA PHE A 26 -3.16 6.54 -12.47
C PHE A 26 -3.21 7.82 -11.64
N GLY A 27 -3.01 7.72 -10.32
CA GLY A 27 -2.97 8.90 -9.45
C GLY A 27 -1.82 9.85 -9.80
N ILE A 28 -0.59 9.35 -9.95
CA ILE A 28 0.57 10.16 -10.33
C ILE A 28 0.37 10.76 -11.73
N SER A 29 -0.09 9.96 -12.69
CA SER A 29 -0.36 10.42 -14.06
C SER A 29 -1.47 11.47 -14.09
N SER A 30 -2.49 11.36 -13.24
CA SER A 30 -3.55 12.36 -13.14
C SER A 30 -3.03 13.69 -12.60
N ILE A 31 -2.15 13.65 -11.60
CA ILE A 31 -1.50 14.86 -11.07
C ILE A 31 -0.67 15.54 -12.17
N LEU A 32 0.16 14.78 -12.89
CA LEU A 32 0.95 15.31 -14.00
C LEU A 32 0.06 15.87 -15.11
N PHE A 33 -1.02 15.17 -15.45
CA PHE A 33 -1.98 15.60 -16.46
C PHE A 33 -2.63 16.93 -16.09
N VAL A 34 -3.06 17.11 -14.83
CA VAL A 34 -3.63 18.37 -14.35
C VAL A 34 -2.62 19.51 -14.42
N CYS A 35 -1.36 19.28 -14.01
CA CYS A 35 -0.32 20.30 -14.12
C CYS A 35 -0.07 20.71 -15.57
N LEU A 36 0.01 19.73 -16.49
CA LEU A 36 0.20 19.99 -17.92
C LEU A 36 -1.00 20.71 -18.53
N PHE A 37 -2.22 20.31 -18.15
CA PHE A 37 -3.45 20.92 -18.61
C PHE A 37 -3.56 22.38 -18.16
N ILE A 38 -3.28 22.68 -16.89
CA ILE A 38 -3.27 24.06 -16.37
C ILE A 38 -2.20 24.89 -17.08
N SER A 39 -0.99 24.33 -17.23
CA SER A 39 0.10 25.01 -17.95
C SER A 39 -0.33 25.35 -19.39
N SER A 40 -0.95 24.39 -20.09
CA SER A 40 -1.44 24.58 -21.45
C SER A 40 -2.59 25.58 -21.52
N ALA A 41 -3.50 25.61 -20.56
CA ALA A 41 -4.62 26.55 -20.51
C ALA A 41 -4.15 27.99 -20.25
N VAL A 42 -3.21 28.17 -19.32
CA VAL A 42 -2.56 29.47 -19.05
C VAL A 42 -1.84 29.96 -20.30
N TYR A 43 -1.09 29.08 -20.97
CA TYR A 43 -0.42 29.41 -22.23
C TYR A 43 -1.43 29.83 -23.31
N PHE A 44 -2.54 29.10 -23.47
CA PHE A 44 -3.54 29.39 -24.49
C PHE A 44 -4.27 30.73 -24.24
N GLN A 45 -4.71 31.01 -23.00
CA GLN A 45 -5.39 32.27 -22.69
C GLN A 45 -4.50 33.48 -22.95
N LEU A 46 -3.23 33.40 -22.54
CA LEU A 46 -2.28 34.50 -22.70
C LEU A 46 -1.84 34.66 -24.15
N ALA A 47 -1.62 33.56 -24.88
CA ALA A 47 -1.37 33.62 -26.32
C ALA A 47 -2.55 34.27 -27.07
N ASN A 48 -3.79 33.94 -26.70
CA ASN A 48 -4.96 34.52 -27.36
C ASN A 48 -5.10 36.03 -27.07
N GLN A 49 -4.86 36.48 -25.83
CA GLN A 49 -4.87 37.90 -25.46
C GLN A 49 -3.76 38.70 -26.17
N GLU A 50 -2.57 38.13 -26.29
CA GLU A 50 -1.40 38.80 -26.87
C GLU A 50 -1.38 38.74 -28.41
N ILE A 51 -1.95 37.70 -29.02
CA ILE A 51 -2.15 37.65 -30.49
C ILE A 51 -3.10 38.80 -30.92
N GLU A 52 -4.17 39.04 -30.18
CA GLU A 52 -5.12 40.13 -30.46
C GLU A 52 -4.50 41.53 -30.29
N SER A 53 -3.57 41.70 -29.34
CA SER A 53 -2.83 42.95 -29.12
C SER A 53 -1.70 43.16 -30.15
N SER A 54 -0.98 42.08 -30.50
CA SER A 54 0.21 42.12 -31.34
C SER A 54 -0.12 42.29 -32.82
N PHE A 55 -1.23 41.75 -33.31
CA PHE A 55 -1.72 41.97 -34.70
C PHE A 55 -1.87 43.46 -35.06
N LYS A 56 -2.05 44.36 -34.08
CA LYS A 56 -2.08 45.82 -34.30
C LYS A 56 -0.70 46.49 -34.43
N MET A 57 0.41 45.84 -34.08
CA MET A 57 1.75 46.45 -33.98
C MET A 57 2.86 45.71 -34.76
N PHE A 58 2.51 44.83 -35.71
CA PHE A 58 3.42 43.84 -36.32
C PHE A 58 4.53 44.35 -37.28
N HIS A 59 4.96 45.60 -37.22
CA HIS A 59 6.16 46.04 -37.96
C HIS A 59 7.38 46.38 -37.10
N ILE A 60 7.27 46.45 -35.76
CA ILE A 60 8.38 46.91 -34.92
C ILE A 60 8.40 46.19 -33.56
N LYS A 61 8.89 44.93 -33.47
CA LYS A 61 9.48 44.32 -32.23
C LYS A 61 9.66 42.79 -32.32
N ALA A 62 10.56 42.31 -33.16
CA ALA A 62 11.06 40.92 -33.03
C ALA A 62 11.97 40.72 -31.78
N ARG A 63 12.29 41.80 -31.04
CA ARG A 63 13.23 41.79 -29.91
C ARG A 63 12.58 41.64 -28.52
N ASN A 64 11.25 41.74 -28.41
CA ASN A 64 10.50 41.68 -27.14
C ASN A 64 9.82 40.33 -26.84
N PHE A 65 9.95 39.33 -27.71
CA PHE A 65 9.26 38.05 -27.53
C PHE A 65 9.71 37.31 -26.27
N LEU A 66 11.00 37.35 -25.92
CA LEU A 66 11.51 36.74 -24.68
C LEU A 66 11.01 37.48 -23.43
N ASP A 67 10.95 38.82 -23.47
CA ASP A 67 10.42 39.64 -22.37
C ASP A 67 8.92 39.42 -22.18
N LEU A 68 8.21 39.05 -23.24
CA LEU A 68 6.80 38.66 -23.20
C LEU A 68 6.63 37.25 -22.62
N LEU A 69 7.53 36.33 -22.96
CA LEU A 69 7.42 34.91 -22.62
C LEU A 69 7.85 34.61 -21.17
N LEU A 70 8.81 35.37 -20.63
CA LEU A 70 9.32 35.24 -19.26
C LEU A 70 8.23 35.32 -18.17
N PRO A 71 7.38 36.36 -18.10
CA PRO A 71 6.34 36.46 -17.08
C PRO A 71 5.27 35.37 -17.24
N VAL A 72 4.97 34.97 -18.47
CA VAL A 72 4.00 33.91 -18.79
C VAL A 72 4.48 32.55 -18.28
N VAL A 73 5.75 32.20 -18.56
CA VAL A 73 6.37 30.97 -18.06
C VAL A 73 6.48 31.01 -16.54
N GLY A 74 6.88 32.14 -15.96
CA GLY A 74 6.94 32.33 -14.51
C GLY A 74 5.60 32.08 -13.82
N LEU A 75 4.50 32.64 -14.33
CA LEU A 75 3.17 32.45 -13.76
C LEU A 75 2.71 30.99 -13.88
N SER A 76 2.87 30.38 -15.06
CA SER A 76 2.50 28.98 -15.28
C SER A 76 3.29 28.02 -14.36
N PHE A 77 4.57 28.34 -14.10
CA PHE A 77 5.41 27.57 -13.18
C PHE A 77 4.91 27.65 -11.75
N VAL A 78 4.60 28.85 -11.25
CA VAL A 78 4.09 29.04 -9.87
C VAL A 78 2.76 28.32 -9.67
N VAL A 79 1.83 28.43 -10.63
CA VAL A 79 0.52 27.75 -10.54
C VAL A 79 0.69 26.24 -10.56
N SER A 80 1.48 25.71 -11.49
CA SER A 80 1.75 24.27 -11.60
C SER A 80 2.49 23.72 -10.38
N LEU A 81 3.43 24.48 -9.83
CA LEU A 81 4.13 24.14 -8.60
C LEU A 81 3.14 24.07 -7.43
N GLY A 82 2.26 25.07 -7.28
CA GLY A 82 1.23 25.09 -6.25
C GLY A 82 0.29 23.88 -6.32
N CYS A 83 -0.22 23.57 -7.52
CA CYS A 83 -1.04 22.38 -7.74
C CYS A 83 -0.28 21.08 -7.45
N GLY A 84 0.98 20.99 -7.89
CA GLY A 84 1.84 19.84 -7.63
C GLY A 84 2.07 19.59 -6.14
N VAL A 85 2.34 20.64 -5.36
CA VAL A 85 2.53 20.56 -3.90
C VAL A 85 1.25 20.11 -3.21
N LEU A 86 0.10 20.71 -3.54
CA LEU A 86 -1.18 20.30 -2.97
C LEU A 86 -1.44 18.82 -3.27
N ALA A 87 -1.32 18.42 -4.53
CA ALA A 87 -1.51 17.04 -4.94
C ALA A 87 -0.55 16.06 -4.25
N SER A 88 0.73 16.43 -4.09
CA SER A 88 1.72 15.56 -3.44
C SER A 88 1.49 15.43 -1.94
N LEU A 89 0.79 16.36 -1.29
CA LEU A 89 0.42 16.25 0.13
C LEU A 89 -0.78 15.32 0.32
N PHE A 90 -1.77 15.39 -0.58
CA PHE A 90 -2.99 14.58 -0.45
C PHE A 90 -2.82 13.15 -0.95
N PHE A 91 -1.99 12.92 -1.98
CA PHE A 91 -1.84 11.60 -2.60
C PHE A 91 -1.26 10.53 -1.65
N PRO A 92 -0.15 10.76 -0.92
CA PRO A 92 0.44 9.77 -0.02
C PRO A 92 -0.38 9.52 1.26
N LYS A 93 -1.25 10.45 1.65
CA LYS A 93 -1.98 10.40 2.93
C LYS A 93 -2.79 9.11 3.10
N SER A 94 -3.46 8.66 2.04
CA SER A 94 -4.27 7.43 2.04
C SER A 94 -3.43 6.14 2.13
N TYR A 95 -2.17 6.18 1.71
CA TYR A 95 -1.25 5.04 1.80
C TYR A 95 -0.56 4.99 3.16
N ALA A 96 -0.02 6.12 3.60
CA ALA A 96 0.70 6.23 4.87
C ALA A 96 -0.21 5.92 6.06
N GLY A 97 -1.43 6.47 6.07
CA GLY A 97 -2.40 6.22 7.14
C GLY A 97 -2.82 4.74 7.23
N ALA A 98 -3.02 4.11 6.08
CA ALA A 98 -3.40 2.70 6.01
C ALA A 98 -2.29 1.78 6.54
N LEU A 99 -1.04 2.02 6.12
CA LEU A 99 0.12 1.24 6.58
C LEU A 99 0.37 1.42 8.08
N TYR A 100 0.32 2.66 8.58
CA TYR A 100 0.50 2.94 9.99
C TYR A 100 -0.53 2.23 10.88
N ARG A 101 -1.79 2.16 10.44
CA ARG A 101 -2.84 1.45 11.19
C ARG A 101 -2.62 -0.06 11.22
N ILE A 102 -2.23 -0.65 10.08
CA ILE A 102 -1.87 -2.08 10.01
C ILE A 102 -0.71 -2.36 10.97
N GLU A 103 0.33 -1.53 10.98
CA GLU A 103 1.47 -1.65 11.87
C GLU A 103 1.07 -1.53 13.34
N ALA A 104 0.27 -0.52 13.68
CA ALA A 104 -0.18 -0.30 15.06
C ALA A 104 -1.05 -1.45 15.59
N ASP A 105 -1.94 -1.98 14.77
CA ASP A 105 -2.80 -3.11 15.16
C ASP A 105 -1.99 -4.41 15.26
N LEU A 106 -1.04 -4.66 14.34
CA LEU A 106 -0.10 -5.78 14.46
C LEU A 106 0.76 -5.69 15.71
N LYS A 107 1.26 -4.50 16.03
CA LYS A 107 2.04 -4.29 17.25
C LYS A 107 1.25 -4.64 18.50
N LYS A 108 -0.04 -4.25 18.56
CA LYS A 108 -0.92 -4.66 19.67
C LYS A 108 -1.07 -6.17 19.77
N VAL A 109 -1.23 -6.87 18.65
CA VAL A 109 -1.33 -8.34 18.62
C VAL A 109 -0.06 -8.98 19.19
N VAL A 110 1.11 -8.45 18.85
CA VAL A 110 2.39 -8.93 19.38
C VAL A 110 2.52 -8.64 20.88
N ASP A 111 2.16 -7.43 21.31
CA ASP A 111 2.33 -6.99 22.70
C ASP A 111 1.33 -7.67 23.66
N THR A 112 0.10 -7.94 23.20
CA THR A 112 -0.97 -8.51 24.04
C THR A 112 -1.17 -10.01 23.85
N ALA A 113 -0.55 -10.61 22.82
CA ALA A 113 -0.85 -11.96 22.33
C ALA A 113 -2.34 -12.18 22.00
N ASP A 114 -3.11 -11.12 21.81
CA ASP A 114 -4.53 -11.19 21.48
C ASP A 114 -4.74 -11.33 19.97
N LEU A 115 -5.04 -12.55 19.53
CA LEU A 115 -5.32 -12.90 18.15
C LEU A 115 -6.76 -12.55 17.72
N THR A 116 -7.60 -12.00 18.60
CA THR A 116 -8.97 -11.59 18.27
C THR A 116 -9.04 -10.21 17.62
N VAL A 117 -7.94 -9.45 17.66
CA VAL A 117 -7.85 -8.11 17.06
C VAL A 117 -8.06 -8.20 15.55
N ARG A 118 -9.01 -7.41 15.04
CA ARG A 118 -9.25 -7.26 13.60
C ARG A 118 -8.72 -5.93 13.08
N ILE A 119 -7.82 -6.01 12.10
CA ILE A 119 -7.26 -4.86 11.41
C ILE A 119 -8.32 -4.30 10.47
N LYS A 120 -8.88 -3.13 10.79
CA LYS A 120 -9.89 -2.44 9.98
C LYS A 120 -9.35 -1.11 9.48
N LEU A 121 -9.27 -0.96 8.16
CA LEU A 121 -8.92 0.31 7.51
C LEU A 121 -10.13 1.23 7.34
N ARG A 122 -9.89 2.52 7.16
CA ARG A 122 -10.95 3.51 6.88
C ARG A 122 -11.39 3.43 5.43
N GLU A 123 -12.58 3.93 5.13
CA GLU A 123 -13.02 4.13 3.75
C GLU A 123 -12.05 5.08 3.03
N GLY A 124 -11.63 4.68 1.83
CA GLY A 124 -10.64 5.42 1.03
C GLY A 124 -9.17 5.00 1.24
N ASP A 125 -8.87 4.17 2.24
CA ASP A 125 -7.52 3.62 2.43
C ASP A 125 -7.15 2.62 1.32
N GLN A 126 -5.91 2.68 0.87
CA GLN A 126 -5.46 1.94 -0.33
C GLN A 126 -4.89 0.54 -0.04
N ALA A 127 -4.64 0.22 1.23
CA ALA A 127 -4.00 -1.04 1.67
C ALA A 127 -4.99 -2.13 2.13
N THR A 128 -6.24 -2.09 1.66
CA THR A 128 -7.31 -3.03 2.08
C THR A 128 -6.99 -4.49 1.82
N LEU A 129 -6.31 -4.81 0.71
CA LEU A 129 -5.88 -6.18 0.43
C LEU A 129 -4.86 -6.68 1.47
N LEU A 130 -3.92 -5.82 1.87
CA LEU A 130 -2.92 -6.17 2.87
C LEU A 130 -3.60 -6.44 4.22
N ALA A 131 -4.48 -5.53 4.66
CA ALA A 131 -5.25 -5.73 5.88
C ALA A 131 -6.08 -7.03 5.86
N ALA A 132 -6.71 -7.36 4.72
CA ALA A 132 -7.46 -8.59 4.56
C ALA A 132 -6.56 -9.85 4.67
N GLN A 133 -5.39 -9.83 4.02
CA GLN A 133 -4.43 -10.93 4.11
C GLN A 133 -3.86 -11.09 5.52
N THR A 134 -3.57 -9.99 6.21
CA THR A 134 -3.12 -10.01 7.60
C THR A 134 -4.20 -10.58 8.52
N ASN A 135 -5.46 -10.16 8.38
CA ASN A 135 -6.56 -10.73 9.16
C ASN A 135 -6.75 -12.24 8.90
N ALA A 136 -6.62 -12.69 7.65
CA ALA A 136 -6.69 -14.11 7.32
C ALA A 136 -5.56 -14.91 7.99
N LEU A 137 -4.35 -14.33 8.06
CA LEU A 137 -3.21 -14.93 8.75
C LEU A 137 -3.47 -15.04 10.26
N LEU A 138 -3.98 -13.98 10.90
CA LEU A 138 -4.31 -14.01 12.33
C LEU A 138 -5.38 -15.06 12.63
N GLU A 139 -6.39 -15.17 11.76
CA GLU A 139 -7.46 -16.17 11.91
C GLU A 139 -6.93 -17.60 11.77
N ASP A 140 -6.03 -17.87 10.82
CA ASP A 140 -5.36 -19.18 10.69
C ASP A 140 -4.53 -19.53 11.93
N PHE A 141 -3.76 -18.56 12.45
CA PHE A 141 -3.01 -18.76 13.70
C PHE A 141 -3.92 -19.03 14.89
N ARG A 142 -5.02 -18.28 15.03
CA ARG A 142 -6.00 -18.48 16.08
C ARG A 142 -6.61 -19.87 16.00
N GLY A 143 -7.00 -20.33 14.81
CA GLY A 143 -7.55 -21.66 14.60
C GLY A 143 -6.57 -22.77 14.99
N ARG A 144 -5.29 -22.63 14.63
CA ARG A 144 -4.24 -23.59 15.01
C ARG A 144 -3.99 -23.62 16.50
N ILE A 145 -3.92 -22.47 17.15
CA ILE A 145 -3.70 -22.37 18.61
C ILE A 145 -4.90 -22.93 19.37
N ALA A 146 -6.13 -22.60 18.95
CA ALA A 146 -7.34 -23.16 19.56
C ALA A 146 -7.36 -24.69 19.43
N HIS A 147 -7.02 -25.23 18.27
CA HIS A 147 -6.94 -26.68 18.09
C HIS A 147 -5.84 -27.30 18.97
N ALA A 148 -4.68 -26.66 19.10
CA ALA A 148 -3.61 -27.15 19.97
C ALA A 148 -4.04 -27.15 21.45
N GLN A 149 -4.78 -26.13 21.89
CA GLN A 149 -5.35 -26.08 23.24
C GLN A 149 -6.36 -27.21 23.46
N THR A 150 -7.28 -27.46 22.53
CA THR A 150 -8.22 -28.57 22.62
C THR A 150 -7.52 -29.92 22.71
N GLU A 151 -6.44 -30.13 21.96
CA GLU A 151 -5.66 -31.38 22.04
C GLU A 151 -4.91 -31.51 23.37
N LEU A 152 -4.41 -30.40 23.92
CA LEU A 152 -3.81 -30.37 25.26
C LEU A 152 -4.85 -30.70 26.35
N GLU A 153 -6.05 -30.11 26.28
CA GLU A 153 -7.14 -30.40 27.22
C GLU A 153 -7.57 -31.88 27.16
N LYS A 154 -7.66 -32.46 25.96
CA LYS A 154 -7.91 -33.91 25.80
C LYS A 154 -6.82 -34.74 26.47
N LEU A 155 -5.56 -34.35 26.31
CA LEU A 155 -4.44 -35.05 26.94
C LEU A 155 -4.50 -34.96 28.47
N GLU A 156 -4.83 -33.78 29.00
CA GLU A 156 -4.99 -33.55 30.43
C GLU A 156 -6.15 -34.35 31.02
N ALA A 157 -7.28 -34.43 30.30
CA ALA A 157 -8.42 -35.27 30.68
C ALA A 157 -8.06 -36.77 30.74
N LEU A 158 -7.22 -37.26 29.81
CA LEU A 158 -6.74 -38.65 29.79
C LEU A 158 -5.74 -38.95 30.93
N CYS A 159 -4.98 -37.94 31.37
CA CYS A 159 -4.01 -38.04 32.47
C CYS A 159 -4.62 -37.90 33.88
N GLN A 160 -5.94 -37.76 34.02
CA GLN A 160 -6.59 -37.73 35.32
C GLN A 160 -6.38 -39.05 36.10
N PRO A 161 -6.22 -39.01 37.43
CA PRO A 161 -5.92 -40.20 38.22
C PRO A 161 -7.10 -41.18 38.20
N GLY A 162 -6.92 -42.31 37.50
CA GLY A 162 -7.93 -43.38 37.37
C GLY A 162 -8.18 -43.86 35.94
N THR A 163 -7.71 -43.13 34.93
CA THR A 163 -7.89 -43.49 33.50
C THR A 163 -6.77 -44.40 33.00
N VAL A 164 -7.13 -45.52 32.36
CA VAL A 164 -6.17 -46.40 31.68
C VAL A 164 -5.76 -45.74 30.37
N ILE A 165 -4.56 -45.13 30.35
CA ILE A 165 -4.04 -44.48 29.15
C ILE A 165 -3.72 -45.55 28.10
N HIS A 166 -4.46 -45.56 26.99
CA HIS A 166 -4.14 -46.41 25.84
C HIS A 166 -3.11 -45.73 24.94
N GLN A 167 -2.06 -46.47 24.57
CA GLN A 167 -0.94 -45.99 23.77
C GLN A 167 -1.36 -45.52 22.35
N GLN A 168 -2.54 -45.93 21.89
CA GLN A 168 -3.14 -45.47 20.62
C GLN A 168 -3.64 -44.02 20.69
N ASP A 169 -4.20 -43.59 21.82
CA ASP A 169 -4.72 -42.23 21.99
C ASP A 169 -3.57 -41.21 22.03
N LEU A 170 -2.47 -41.58 22.70
CA LEU A 170 -1.26 -40.77 22.76
C LEU A 170 -0.60 -40.60 21.39
N LYS A 171 -0.60 -41.66 20.56
CA LYS A 171 -0.10 -41.59 19.18
C LYS A 171 -1.01 -40.74 18.28
N GLY A 172 -2.32 -40.81 18.47
CA GLY A 172 -3.29 -40.01 17.73
C GLY A 172 -3.06 -38.51 17.94
N VAL A 173 -2.93 -38.06 19.20
CA VAL A 173 -2.69 -36.65 19.51
C VAL A 173 -1.32 -36.18 19.02
N HIS A 174 -0.28 -36.99 19.19
CA HIS A 174 1.05 -36.66 18.68
C HIS A 174 1.05 -36.48 17.15
N GLN A 175 0.35 -37.36 16.43
CA GLN A 175 0.29 -37.30 14.96
C GLN A 175 -0.53 -36.09 14.46
N GLN A 176 -1.59 -35.71 15.19
CA GLN A 176 -2.37 -34.50 14.90
C GLN A 176 -1.57 -33.21 15.14
N LEU A 177 -0.85 -33.12 16.26
CA LEU A 177 0.07 -32.01 16.54
C LEU A 177 1.19 -31.93 15.49
N GLN A 178 1.77 -33.08 15.11
CA GLN A 178 2.83 -33.14 14.12
C GLN A 178 2.36 -32.77 12.70
N THR A 179 1.11 -33.06 12.34
CA THR A 179 0.54 -32.67 11.04
C THR A 179 0.31 -31.16 10.96
N GLN A 180 -0.10 -30.53 12.06
CA GLN A 180 -0.36 -29.08 12.11
C GLN A 180 0.92 -28.24 12.20
N ILE A 181 1.93 -28.74 12.94
CA ILE A 181 3.25 -28.11 13.05
C ILE A 181 4.11 -28.41 11.82
N GLY A 182 4.05 -29.63 11.27
CA GLY A 182 4.90 -30.09 10.16
C GLY A 182 4.63 -29.39 8.82
N ASN A 183 3.49 -28.72 8.66
CA ASN A 183 3.23 -27.86 7.50
C ASN A 183 3.90 -26.48 7.60
N ILE A 184 4.53 -26.14 8.72
CA ILE A 184 5.32 -24.92 8.89
C ILE A 184 6.76 -25.25 8.49
N LYS A 185 7.18 -24.75 7.32
CA LYS A 185 8.61 -24.74 6.97
C LYS A 185 9.31 -23.71 7.87
N ILE A 186 10.12 -24.20 8.80
CA ILE A 186 11.08 -23.41 9.59
C ILE A 186 12.33 -23.17 8.75
#